data_AF-A0A6J4XBL0-F1
#
_entry.id   AF-A0A6J4XBL0-F1
#
_cell.length_a   1.000
_cell.length_b   1.000
_cell.length_c   1.000
_cell.angle_alpha   90.00
_cell.angle_beta   90.00
_cell.angle_gamma   90.00
#
_symmetry.space_group_name_H-M   'P 1'
#
loop_
_entity.id
_entity.type
_entity.pdbx_description
1 polymer ?
#
loop_
_entity_poly.entity_id
_entity_poly.type
_entity_poly.pdbx_seq_one_letter_code
_entity_poly.pdbx_strand_id
1 'polypeptide(L)'
;MMKLDESNAQDFFDRIVSDPANSLKFQVVNEQGSQCYVEKELWDYANRLVILHVKVPVVSAAEDTVLKLYYDETMADNDGYVGETGSAAAQNVWDDDFVLVMHMAQDATGGNAQAKDSTSNASHFDSKNHDGSTLVDGAIGKALNFNGEDEYLEHAWDGLLDVDLYTTVHFE
;
A
#
# COMPACT_ATOMS: atom_id res chain seq x y z
N MET A 1 11.21 -1.84 -20.23
CA MET A 1 10.11 -1.13 -19.53
C MET A 1 9.10 -0.58 -20.52
N MET A 2 7.89 -1.15 -20.48
CA MET A 2 6.73 -0.72 -21.26
C MET A 2 5.92 0.30 -20.46
N LYS A 3 5.56 1.44 -21.07
CA LYS A 3 4.65 2.41 -20.43
C LYS A 3 3.24 1.83 -20.41
N LEU A 4 2.60 1.84 -19.26
CA LEU A 4 1.20 1.45 -19.11
C LEU A 4 0.27 2.64 -19.38
N ASP A 5 -0.78 2.39 -20.15
CA ASP A 5 -1.88 3.31 -20.42
C ASP A 5 -3.17 2.52 -20.71
N GLU A 6 -4.30 3.22 -20.90
CA GLU A 6 -5.60 2.60 -21.12
C GLU A 6 -5.62 1.63 -22.32
N SER A 7 -4.76 1.86 -23.33
CA SER A 7 -4.70 1.03 -24.53
C SER A 7 -4.02 -0.32 -24.30
N ASN A 8 -3.25 -0.46 -23.20
CA ASN A 8 -2.46 -1.65 -22.90
C ASN A 8 -2.59 -2.15 -21.45
N ALA A 9 -3.53 -1.59 -20.68
CA ALA A 9 -3.80 -2.02 -19.31
C ALA A 9 -4.19 -3.51 -19.23
N GLN A 10 -4.89 -4.04 -20.24
CA GLN A 10 -5.20 -5.47 -20.30
C GLN A 10 -3.95 -6.32 -20.56
N ASP A 11 -3.03 -5.86 -21.41
CA ASP A 11 -1.74 -6.54 -21.65
C ASP A 11 -0.89 -6.59 -20.38
N PHE A 12 -1.00 -5.58 -19.51
CA PHE A 12 -0.37 -5.61 -18.18
C PHE A 12 -0.97 -6.71 -17.30
N PHE A 13 -2.30 -6.77 -17.18
CA PHE A 13 -2.95 -7.79 -16.37
C PHE A 13 -2.68 -9.21 -16.89
N ASP A 14 -2.69 -9.41 -18.20
CA ASP A 14 -2.35 -10.70 -18.81
C ASP A 14 -0.89 -11.11 -18.53
N ARG A 15 0.02 -10.14 -18.38
CA ARG A 15 1.44 -10.39 -18.02
C ARG A 15 1.67 -10.68 -16.55
N ILE A 16 0.96 -10.01 -15.64
CA ILE A 16 1.12 -10.26 -14.19
C ILE A 16 0.42 -11.54 -13.74
N VAL A 17 -0.64 -11.98 -14.44
CA VAL A 17 -1.35 -13.25 -14.18
C VAL A 17 -0.44 -14.47 -14.38
N SER A 18 0.62 -14.36 -15.19
CA SER A 18 1.55 -15.47 -15.43
C SER A 18 2.62 -15.65 -14.33
N ASP A 19 2.83 -14.69 -13.42
CA ASP A 19 3.88 -14.81 -12.40
C ASP A 19 3.70 -13.80 -11.23
N PRO A 20 3.23 -14.24 -10.05
CA PRO A 20 3.06 -13.36 -8.89
C PRO A 20 4.39 -12.84 -8.31
N ALA A 21 5.53 -13.43 -8.68
CA ALA A 21 6.85 -12.97 -8.24
C ALA A 21 7.25 -11.63 -8.89
N ASN A 22 6.51 -11.13 -9.88
CA ASN A 22 6.85 -9.89 -10.59
C ASN A 22 6.18 -8.64 -10.01
N SER A 23 5.57 -8.74 -8.84
CA SER A 23 4.76 -7.67 -8.25
C SER A 23 5.56 -6.47 -7.72
N LEU A 24 6.88 -6.44 -7.88
CA LEU A 24 7.75 -5.29 -7.57
C LEU A 24 8.53 -4.79 -8.81
N LYS A 25 8.29 -5.38 -9.98
CA LYS A 25 9.03 -5.12 -11.22
C LYS A 25 8.42 -4.00 -12.06
N PHE A 26 8.17 -2.89 -11.39
CA PHE A 26 7.64 -1.69 -12.02
C PHE A 26 8.26 -0.43 -11.42
N GLN A 27 8.03 0.70 -12.09
CA GLN A 27 8.37 2.01 -11.57
C GLN A 27 7.28 3.00 -11.93
N VAL A 28 7.01 3.93 -11.03
CA VAL A 28 6.23 5.14 -11.33
C VAL A 28 7.20 6.30 -11.44
N VAL A 29 7.10 7.07 -12.52
CA VAL A 29 7.90 8.29 -12.71
C VAL A 29 7.02 9.50 -12.95
N ASN A 30 7.48 10.65 -12.48
CA ASN A 30 6.86 11.93 -12.79
C ASN A 30 7.23 12.40 -14.21
N GLU A 31 6.67 13.54 -14.63
CA GLU A 31 6.94 14.13 -15.95
C GLU A 31 8.42 14.42 -16.23
N GLN A 32 9.18 14.71 -15.18
CA GLN A 32 10.61 15.02 -15.22
C GLN A 32 11.48 13.75 -15.29
N GLY A 33 10.88 12.56 -15.21
CA GLY A 33 11.57 11.26 -15.25
C GLY A 33 12.12 10.80 -13.90
N SER A 34 11.81 11.49 -12.79
CA SER A 34 12.20 11.04 -11.45
C SER A 34 11.26 9.95 -10.96
N GLN A 35 11.81 8.87 -10.38
CA GLN A 35 11.01 7.83 -9.76
C GLN A 35 10.29 8.34 -8.51
N CYS A 36 9.08 7.87 -8.32
CA CYS A 36 8.25 8.11 -7.15
C CYS A 36 8.28 6.87 -6.25
N TYR A 37 8.28 7.06 -4.93
CA TYR A 37 8.08 5.95 -4.00
C TYR A 37 6.65 5.40 -4.14
N VAL A 38 6.54 4.08 -4.03
CA VAL A 38 5.28 3.35 -4.16
C VAL A 38 5.15 2.34 -3.03
N GLU A 39 4.02 2.41 -2.36
CA GLU A 39 3.52 1.35 -1.50
C GLU A 39 2.52 0.53 -2.31
N LYS A 40 2.77 -0.77 -2.37
CA LYS A 40 1.84 -1.73 -2.93
C LYS A 40 0.95 -2.27 -1.81
N GLU A 41 -0.30 -1.84 -1.81
CA GLU A 41 -1.29 -2.30 -0.84
C GLU A 41 -1.88 -3.65 -1.27
N LEU A 42 -2.27 -3.76 -2.54
CA LEU A 42 -2.94 -4.93 -3.08
C LEU A 42 -2.39 -5.32 -4.45
N TRP A 43 -2.16 -6.62 -4.63
CA TRP A 43 -1.81 -7.23 -5.90
C TRP A 43 -2.68 -8.46 -6.17
N ASP A 44 -3.90 -8.24 -6.66
CA ASP A 44 -4.88 -9.27 -6.96
C ASP A 44 -4.96 -9.52 -8.47
N TYR A 45 -4.05 -10.36 -8.96
CA TYR A 45 -4.00 -10.73 -10.38
C TYR A 45 -5.24 -11.51 -10.83
N ALA A 46 -5.88 -12.27 -9.94
CA ALA A 46 -7.04 -13.09 -10.26
C ALA A 46 -8.25 -12.21 -10.60
N ASN A 47 -8.44 -11.14 -9.83
CA ASN A 47 -9.49 -10.16 -10.06
C ASN A 47 -9.04 -8.98 -10.92
N ARG A 48 -7.81 -9.00 -11.44
CA ARG A 48 -7.21 -7.92 -12.24
C ARG A 48 -7.29 -6.56 -11.54
N LEU A 49 -6.94 -6.54 -10.25
CA LEU A 49 -6.96 -5.35 -9.41
C LEU A 49 -5.60 -5.17 -8.73
N VAL A 50 -5.04 -3.97 -8.84
CA VAL A 50 -3.84 -3.56 -8.14
C VAL A 50 -4.11 -2.21 -7.49
N ILE A 51 -3.68 -2.04 -6.24
CA ILE A 51 -3.81 -0.78 -5.51
C ILE A 51 -2.42 -0.33 -5.07
N LEU A 52 -2.06 0.87 -5.51
CA LEU A 52 -0.76 1.48 -5.29
C LEU A 52 -0.95 2.87 -4.68
N HIS A 53 -0.24 3.15 -3.59
CA HIS A 53 -0.10 4.50 -3.04
C HIS A 53 1.22 5.09 -3.52
N VAL A 54 1.18 6.26 -4.15
CA VAL A 54 2.34 6.86 -4.81
C VAL A 54 2.62 8.23 -4.19
N LYS A 55 3.86 8.45 -3.76
CA LYS A 55 4.30 9.78 -3.33
C LYS A 55 4.63 10.64 -4.53
N VAL A 56 3.69 11.52 -4.87
CA VAL A 56 3.87 12.49 -5.94
C VAL A 56 4.55 13.74 -5.38
N PRO A 57 5.76 14.12 -5.84
CA PRO A 57 6.51 15.21 -5.22
C PRO A 57 5.78 16.56 -5.21
N VAL A 58 5.07 16.87 -6.30
CA VAL A 58 4.26 18.09 -6.44
C VAL A 58 3.06 17.76 -7.32
N VAL A 59 1.87 18.13 -6.87
CA VAL A 59 0.65 18.13 -7.68
C VAL A 59 0.36 19.57 -8.08
N SER A 60 0.29 19.83 -9.38
CA SER A 60 -0.04 21.16 -9.90
C SER A 60 -1.52 21.47 -9.74
N ALA A 61 -1.84 22.69 -9.31
CA ALA A 61 -3.21 23.20 -9.25
C ALA A 61 -3.68 23.88 -10.55
N ALA A 62 -2.76 24.09 -11.50
CA ALA A 62 -3.03 24.84 -12.73
C ALA A 62 -3.04 23.98 -13.99
N GLU A 63 -2.30 22.86 -13.97
CA GLU A 63 -2.08 21.99 -15.11
C GLU A 63 -2.16 20.53 -14.65
N ASP A 64 -2.41 19.62 -15.57
CA ASP A 64 -2.43 18.18 -15.27
C ASP A 64 -1.07 17.73 -14.72
N THR A 65 -1.10 16.88 -13.69
CA THR A 65 0.10 16.22 -13.17
C THR A 65 0.18 14.82 -13.77
N VAL A 66 1.06 14.60 -14.75
CA VAL A 66 1.16 13.28 -15.40
C VAL A 66 2.17 12.37 -14.69
N LEU A 67 1.68 11.21 -14.28
CA LEU A 67 2.50 10.08 -13.84
C LEU A 67 2.57 9.02 -14.94
N LYS A 68 3.69 8.30 -15.00
CA LYS A 68 3.89 7.20 -15.94
C LYS A 68 4.28 5.96 -15.17
N LEU A 69 3.45 4.93 -15.26
CA LEU A 69 3.75 3.60 -14.73
C LEU A 69 4.44 2.78 -15.83
N TYR A 70 5.56 2.15 -15.48
CA TYR A 70 6.31 1.28 -16.36
C TYR A 70 6.47 -0.09 -15.73
N TYR A 71 6.27 -1.16 -16.50
CA TYR A 71 6.45 -2.54 -16.06
C TYR A 71 7.48 -3.28 -16.95
N ASP A 72 8.22 -4.20 -16.35
CA ASP A 72 9.16 -5.08 -17.04
C ASP A 72 9.40 -6.38 -16.27
N GLU A 73 8.86 -7.52 -16.70
CA GLU A 73 9.05 -8.80 -16.00
C GLU A 73 10.52 -9.25 -15.89
N THR A 74 11.39 -8.71 -16.75
CA THR A 74 12.80 -9.11 -16.84
C THR A 74 13.73 -8.30 -15.95
N MET A 75 13.25 -7.20 -15.37
CA MET A 75 14.06 -6.40 -14.44
C MET A 75 14.21 -7.09 -13.08
N ALA A 76 15.22 -6.68 -12.32
CA ALA A 76 15.27 -6.98 -10.89
C ALA A 76 14.19 -6.19 -10.14
N ASP A 77 13.76 -6.70 -8.99
CA ASP A 77 12.77 -6.02 -8.14
C ASP A 77 13.21 -4.59 -7.82
N ASN A 78 12.27 -3.65 -7.89
CA ASN A 78 12.54 -2.23 -7.64
C ASN A 78 12.43 -1.90 -6.15
N ASP A 79 13.08 -2.69 -5.29
CA ASP A 79 12.96 -2.60 -3.82
C ASP A 79 13.40 -1.24 -3.24
N GLY A 80 14.13 -0.43 -4.02
CA GLY A 80 14.54 0.92 -3.65
C GLY A 80 13.41 1.95 -3.71
N TYR A 81 12.35 1.69 -4.48
CA TYR A 81 11.24 2.63 -4.69
C TYR A 81 9.85 1.99 -4.61
N VAL A 82 9.74 0.67 -4.71
CA VAL A 82 8.48 -0.07 -4.66
C VAL A 82 8.58 -1.12 -3.57
N GLY A 83 7.57 -1.19 -2.70
CA GLY A 83 7.54 -2.23 -1.69
C GLY A 83 6.15 -2.48 -1.12
N GLU A 84 6.02 -3.61 -0.44
CA GLU A 84 4.82 -3.97 0.33
C GLU A 84 4.61 -3.00 1.50
N THR A 85 3.38 -2.88 1.99
CA THR A 85 3.07 -2.21 3.26
C THR A 85 4.04 -2.65 4.38
N GLY A 86 4.61 -1.65 5.07
CA GLY A 86 5.60 -1.81 6.14
C GLY A 86 7.04 -2.02 5.68
N SER A 87 7.32 -2.07 4.37
CA SER A 87 8.70 -2.08 3.86
C SER A 87 9.30 -0.67 3.80
N ALA A 88 10.63 -0.58 3.74
CA ALA A 88 11.33 0.71 3.67
C ALA A 88 10.86 1.59 2.49
N ALA A 89 10.59 1.00 1.31
CA ALA A 89 10.09 1.76 0.16
C ALA A 89 8.67 2.30 0.39
N ALA A 90 7.77 1.48 0.96
CA ALA A 90 6.42 1.91 1.33
C ALA A 90 6.45 3.02 2.39
N GLN A 91 7.32 2.90 3.39
CA GLN A 91 7.49 3.93 4.44
C GLN A 91 7.99 5.27 3.93
N ASN A 92 8.62 5.32 2.76
CA ASN A 92 9.00 6.58 2.14
C ASN A 92 7.85 7.27 1.39
N VAL A 93 6.68 6.62 1.26
CA VAL A 93 5.48 7.20 0.63
C VAL A 93 4.84 8.24 1.54
N TRP A 94 4.65 7.89 2.81
CA TRP A 94 4.06 8.76 3.82
C TRP A 94 5.16 9.61 4.46
N ASP A 95 4.95 10.93 4.53
CA ASP A 95 5.90 11.83 5.19
C ASP A 95 5.60 11.96 6.69
N ASP A 96 6.41 12.78 7.37
CA ASP A 96 6.37 12.96 8.82
C ASP A 96 5.08 13.65 9.31
N ASP A 97 4.23 14.17 8.41
CA ASP A 97 2.91 14.70 8.77
C ASP A 97 1.90 13.57 9.06
N PHE A 98 2.21 12.32 8.67
CA PHE A 98 1.44 11.14 9.00
C PHE A 98 2.05 10.41 10.19
N VAL A 99 1.29 10.33 11.29
CA VAL A 99 1.71 9.62 12.49
C VAL A 99 1.40 8.12 12.41
N LEU A 100 0.32 7.73 11.74
CA LEU A 100 -0.10 6.34 11.55
C LEU A 100 -0.91 6.22 10.26
N VAL A 101 -0.61 5.23 9.42
CA VAL A 101 -1.41 4.91 8.22
C VAL A 101 -1.62 3.41 8.16
N MET A 102 -2.88 2.98 8.12
CA MET A 102 -3.22 1.56 8.13
C MET A 102 -4.26 1.26 7.07
N HIS A 103 -3.87 0.49 6.06
CA HIS A 103 -4.79 0.00 5.02
C HIS A 103 -5.53 -1.27 5.46
N MET A 104 -4.98 -2.01 6.43
CA MET A 104 -5.58 -3.23 7.00
C MET A 104 -5.92 -4.30 5.94
N ALA A 105 -5.08 -4.39 4.90
CA ALA A 105 -5.25 -5.31 3.78
C ALA A 105 -4.49 -6.64 3.94
N GLN A 106 -3.80 -6.85 5.07
CA GLN A 106 -3.03 -8.06 5.34
C GLN A 106 -3.89 -9.16 5.99
N ASP A 107 -3.40 -10.40 5.96
CA ASP A 107 -4.08 -11.55 6.56
C ASP A 107 -4.23 -11.41 8.09
N ALA A 108 -5.48 -11.36 8.54
CA ALA A 108 -5.99 -11.37 9.91
C ALA A 108 -5.34 -12.40 10.87
N THR A 109 -5.03 -13.57 10.33
CA THR A 109 -4.83 -14.81 11.10
C THR A 109 -3.41 -15.05 11.58
N GLY A 110 -2.51 -14.11 11.29
CA GLY A 110 -1.11 -14.14 11.75
C GLY A 110 -0.97 -14.08 13.28
N GLY A 111 0.26 -14.19 13.77
CA GLY A 111 0.54 -14.05 15.20
C GLY A 111 0.98 -12.64 15.60
N ASN A 112 1.50 -11.86 14.65
CA ASN A 112 2.05 -10.53 14.89
C ASN A 112 1.97 -9.63 13.64
N ALA A 113 1.84 -8.32 13.86
CA ALA A 113 1.91 -7.27 12.83
C ALA A 113 1.01 -7.51 11.61
N GLN A 114 -0.21 -8.02 11.85
CA GLN A 114 -1.20 -8.28 10.79
C GLN A 114 -1.95 -7.04 10.35
N ALA A 115 -1.87 -5.94 11.09
CA ALA A 115 -2.34 -4.65 10.61
C ALA A 115 -1.12 -3.72 10.62
N LYS A 116 -0.54 -3.53 9.44
CA LYS A 116 0.74 -2.84 9.32
C LYS A 116 0.54 -1.33 9.20
N ASP A 117 1.29 -0.60 10.01
CA ASP A 117 1.57 0.82 9.84
C ASP A 117 2.49 1.07 8.62
N SER A 118 2.00 1.84 7.67
CA SER A 118 2.72 2.23 6.45
C SER A 118 3.72 3.37 6.68
N THR A 119 3.70 4.05 7.82
CA THR A 119 4.65 5.12 8.13
C THR A 119 6.01 4.58 8.59
N SER A 120 7.00 5.47 8.64
CA SER A 120 8.35 5.14 9.15
C SER A 120 8.37 4.81 10.65
N ASN A 121 7.29 5.09 11.40
CA ASN A 121 7.15 4.72 12.81
C ASN A 121 7.08 3.20 12.99
N ALA A 122 6.54 2.49 11.99
CA ALA A 122 6.42 1.03 11.98
C ALA A 122 5.66 0.47 13.19
N SER A 123 4.68 1.21 13.70
CA SER A 123 3.86 0.83 14.85
C SER A 123 2.76 -0.13 14.41
N HIS A 124 3.15 -1.34 14.05
CA HIS A 124 2.24 -2.38 13.56
C HIS A 124 1.38 -2.96 14.70
N PHE A 125 0.13 -3.27 14.38
CA PHE A 125 -0.84 -3.81 15.34
C PHE A 125 -1.01 -5.32 15.12
N ASP A 126 -1.25 -6.01 16.22
CA ASP A 126 -1.63 -7.41 16.24
C ASP A 126 -3.15 -7.54 16.18
N SER A 127 -3.62 -8.42 15.30
CA SER A 127 -5.04 -8.77 15.22
C SER A 127 -5.38 -9.84 16.26
N LYS A 128 -6.45 -9.64 17.04
CA LYS A 128 -6.94 -10.59 18.05
C LYS A 128 -8.31 -11.15 17.70
N ASN A 129 -8.46 -12.46 17.92
CA ASN A 129 -9.68 -13.24 17.68
C ASN A 129 -10.20 -13.21 16.24
N HIS A 130 -9.41 -12.70 15.31
CA HIS A 130 -9.71 -12.73 13.88
C HIS A 130 -9.47 -14.10 13.27
N ASP A 131 -10.24 -14.42 12.23
CA ASP A 131 -10.12 -15.67 11.47
C ASP A 131 -9.99 -15.41 9.95
N GLY A 132 -9.96 -16.48 9.16
CA GLY A 132 -9.78 -16.37 7.70
C GLY A 132 -10.93 -15.68 6.97
N SER A 133 -12.07 -15.44 7.64
CA SER A 133 -13.23 -14.71 7.09
C SER A 133 -13.20 -13.21 7.43
N THR A 134 -12.28 -12.78 8.29
CA THR A 134 -12.13 -11.36 8.65
C THR A 134 -11.74 -10.50 7.45
N LEU A 135 -10.85 -10.96 6.58
CA LEU A 135 -10.37 -10.16 5.45
C LEU A 135 -11.40 -10.16 4.32
N VAL A 136 -12.05 -9.03 4.11
CA VAL A 136 -13.14 -8.85 3.12
C VAL A 136 -12.79 -7.75 2.12
N ASP A 137 -13.63 -7.59 1.09
CA ASP A 137 -13.53 -6.42 0.21
C ASP A 137 -14.02 -5.16 0.95
N GLY A 138 -13.19 -4.12 0.97
CA GLY A 138 -13.47 -2.83 1.59
C GLY A 138 -13.97 -1.77 0.60
N ALA A 139 -14.06 -0.51 1.05
CA ALA A 139 -14.34 0.62 0.17
C ALA A 139 -13.24 0.81 -0.88
N ILE A 140 -11.99 0.60 -0.47
CA ILE A 140 -10.81 0.54 -1.31
C ILE A 140 -10.09 -0.77 -0.96
N GLY A 141 -9.93 -1.67 -1.93
CA GLY A 141 -9.17 -2.89 -1.74
C GLY A 141 -9.76 -3.86 -0.72
N LYS A 142 -8.92 -4.28 0.24
CA LYS A 142 -9.28 -5.21 1.31
C LYS A 142 -9.41 -4.47 2.63
N ALA A 143 -10.24 -4.98 3.52
CA ALA A 143 -10.43 -4.45 4.86
C ALA A 143 -10.68 -5.57 5.87
N LEU A 144 -10.51 -5.27 7.16
CA LEU A 144 -10.87 -6.16 8.24
C LEU A 144 -12.33 -5.94 8.64
N ASN A 145 -13.12 -7.00 8.57
CA ASN A 145 -14.47 -7.03 9.11
C ASN A 145 -14.41 -7.35 10.61
N PHE A 146 -14.99 -6.49 11.44
CA PHE A 146 -15.13 -6.70 12.87
C PHE A 146 -16.57 -7.15 13.17
N ASN A 147 -16.71 -8.36 13.71
CA ASN A 147 -17.97 -9.02 13.99
C ASN A 147 -18.79 -8.36 15.13
N GLY A 148 -18.18 -7.45 15.88
CA GLY A 148 -18.81 -6.73 17.00
C GLY A 148 -18.87 -7.52 18.32
N GLU A 149 -18.16 -8.65 18.40
CA GLU A 149 -18.09 -9.50 19.60
C GLU A 149 -16.77 -9.32 20.34
N ASP A 150 -15.66 -9.81 19.79
CA ASP A 150 -14.36 -9.89 20.48
C ASP A 150 -13.14 -9.66 19.58
N GLU A 151 -13.35 -9.27 18.32
CA GLU A 151 -12.29 -8.91 17.38
C GLU A 151 -11.78 -7.48 17.62
N TYR A 152 -10.47 -7.31 17.70
CA TYR A 152 -9.83 -6.00 17.84
C TYR A 152 -8.37 -6.03 17.35
N LEU A 153 -7.86 -4.85 17.06
CA LEU A 153 -6.42 -4.61 16.86
C LEU A 153 -5.83 -4.08 18.15
N GLU A 154 -4.66 -4.60 18.54
CA GLU A 154 -3.90 -4.07 19.66
C GLU A 154 -2.46 -3.75 19.26
N HIS A 155 -1.91 -2.73 19.91
CA HIS A 155 -0.49 -2.42 19.87
C HIS A 155 -0.02 -2.06 21.27
N ALA A 156 1.19 -2.47 21.60
CA ALA A 156 1.78 -2.09 22.88
C ALA A 156 2.04 -0.57 22.88
N TRP A 157 1.83 0.07 24.04
CA TRP A 157 2.10 1.50 24.15
C TRP A 157 3.56 1.82 23.78
N ASP A 158 3.72 2.65 22.77
CA ASP A 158 5.01 3.12 22.24
C ASP A 158 5.14 4.66 22.27
N GLY A 159 4.10 5.36 22.71
CA GLY A 159 4.05 6.83 22.76
C GLY A 159 3.70 7.50 21.42
N LEU A 160 3.35 6.74 20.38
CA LEU A 160 3.06 7.29 19.05
C LEU A 160 1.82 8.21 19.04
N LEU A 161 0.79 7.88 19.82
CA LEU A 161 -0.47 8.63 19.91
C LEU A 161 -0.56 9.47 21.18
N ASP A 162 0.53 10.16 21.53
CA ASP A 162 0.53 11.08 22.66
C ASP A 162 -0.36 12.32 22.37
N VAL A 163 -1.13 12.74 23.38
CA VAL A 163 -2.22 13.73 23.25
C VAL A 163 -1.75 15.18 23.33
N ASP A 164 -0.43 15.39 23.39
CA ASP A 164 0.18 16.71 23.44
C ASP A 164 0.26 17.39 22.05
N LEU A 165 -0.16 16.69 20.99
CA LEU A 165 -0.21 17.18 19.61
C LEU A 165 -1.65 17.26 19.09
N TYR A 166 -1.91 18.21 18.18
CA TYR A 166 -3.18 18.26 17.45
C TYR A 166 -3.20 17.17 16.37
N THR A 167 -3.80 16.02 16.70
CA THR A 167 -3.94 14.89 15.77
C THR A 167 -5.33 14.84 15.16
N THR A 168 -5.41 14.62 13.86
CA THR A 168 -6.66 14.31 13.15
C THR A 168 -6.70 12.82 12.83
N VAL A 169 -7.84 12.18 13.06
CA VAL A 169 -8.06 10.76 12.72
C VAL A 169 -9.11 10.70 11.63
N HIS A 170 -8.83 9.93 10.58
CA HIS A 170 -9.72 9.70 9.44
C HIS A 170 -9.85 8.20 9.18
N PHE A 171 -11.04 7.77 8.78
CA PHE A 171 -11.36 6.41 8.37
C PHE A 171 -12.19 6.49 7.09
N GLU A 172 -12.03 5.50 6.22
CA GLU A 172 -12.75 5.37 4.95
C GLU A 172 -13.68 4.15 4.94
#